data_AF-A0A081NL50-F1
#
_entry.id   AF-A0A081NL50-F1
#
_cell.length_a   1.000
_cell.length_b   1.000
_cell.length_c   1.000
_cell.angle_alpha   90.00
_cell.angle_beta   90.00
_cell.angle_gamma   90.00
#
_symmetry.space_group_name_H-M   'P 1'
#
loop_
_entity.id
_entity.type
_entity.pdbx_description
1 polymer ?
#
loop_
_entity_poly.entity_id
_entity_poly.type
_entity_poly.pdbx_seq_one_letter_code
_entity_poly.pdbx_strand_id
1 'polypeptide(L)'
;MNISAPALAAIYNAVKLHFNQGRNSYSPYWEKIATLVNSTAAQEDYAWLGEFSRLREWIGDRQVNQMRIYDYSIKNKKFEATEGILAEYIEDDTYGVLMPKFADMGYAAATHPDELIFALLAAGFTTACYDGQNFFDTDHPVGEVGSEVSVSNMQAGTGSPWFLLDTTRPLKPLILQRRRDYRLQAKTDAGTSDHVFIKDEYLYGVDARVNAGFAFWQQAFASKAALDDTNFDAGIESMMKLKTDKGRKLGIMPNLLVVGPSNRAAAKKVVEAENKAQGESNTNYKAVEVAVVPWLD
;
A
#
# COMPACT_ATOMS: atom_id res chain seq x y z
N MET A 1 -13.60 -42.04 -12.37
CA MET A 1 -14.09 -41.36 -13.59
C MET A 1 -12.89 -41.10 -14.49
N ASN A 2 -12.97 -41.25 -15.82
CA ASN A 2 -11.81 -40.90 -16.68
C ASN A 2 -11.57 -39.37 -16.65
N ILE A 3 -10.36 -38.93 -16.29
CA ILE A 3 -9.99 -37.51 -16.30
C ILE A 3 -9.91 -37.03 -17.75
N SER A 4 -10.95 -36.33 -18.19
CA SER A 4 -11.13 -35.88 -19.56
C SER A 4 -10.97 -34.36 -19.70
N ALA A 5 -10.65 -33.88 -20.91
CA ALA A 5 -10.55 -32.44 -21.16
C ALA A 5 -11.83 -31.66 -20.77
N PRO A 6 -13.06 -32.15 -21.04
CA PRO A 6 -14.28 -31.52 -20.53
C PRO A 6 -14.36 -31.46 -19.00
N ALA A 7 -13.94 -32.51 -18.30
CA ALA A 7 -13.93 -32.53 -16.83
C ALA A 7 -12.94 -31.49 -16.27
N LEU A 8 -11.73 -31.42 -16.82
CA LEU A 8 -10.72 -30.44 -16.42
C LEU A 8 -11.17 -28.99 -16.69
N ALA A 9 -11.88 -28.74 -17.79
CA ALA A 9 -12.48 -27.44 -18.07
C ALA A 9 -13.57 -27.07 -17.06
N ALA A 10 -14.42 -28.03 -16.65
CA ALA A 10 -15.43 -27.83 -15.62
C ALA A 10 -14.79 -27.50 -14.26
N ILE A 11 -13.74 -28.23 -13.87
CA ILE A 11 -13.00 -27.97 -12.63
C ILE A 11 -12.37 -26.59 -12.68
N TYR A 12 -11.72 -26.21 -13.79
CA TYR A 12 -11.12 -24.88 -13.89
C TYR A 12 -12.16 -23.75 -13.78
N ASN A 13 -13.37 -23.93 -14.33
CA ASN A 13 -14.45 -22.97 -14.15
C ASN A 13 -14.90 -22.88 -12.67
N ALA A 14 -14.96 -24.00 -11.95
CA ALA A 14 -15.25 -24.02 -10.52
C ALA A 14 -14.15 -23.32 -9.71
N VAL A 15 -12.88 -23.64 -9.98
CA VAL A 15 -11.72 -22.96 -9.38
C VAL A 15 -11.77 -21.45 -9.61
N LYS A 16 -12.02 -21.02 -10.86
CA LYS A 16 -12.14 -19.60 -11.22
C LYS A 16 -13.31 -18.92 -10.50
N LEU A 17 -14.45 -19.61 -10.37
CA LEU A 17 -15.61 -19.09 -9.63
C LEU A 17 -15.24 -18.83 -8.17
N HIS A 18 -14.70 -19.84 -7.48
CA HIS A 18 -14.32 -19.73 -6.07
C HIS A 18 -13.20 -18.71 -5.84
N PHE A 19 -12.18 -18.69 -6.70
CA PHE A 19 -11.15 -17.65 -6.68
C PHE A 19 -11.75 -16.24 -6.76
N ASN A 20 -12.67 -16.00 -7.69
CA ASN A 20 -13.30 -14.69 -7.80
C ASN A 20 -14.21 -14.38 -6.60
N GLN A 21 -14.90 -15.37 -6.04
CA GLN A 21 -15.68 -15.18 -4.80
C GLN A 21 -14.80 -14.73 -3.64
N GLY A 22 -13.67 -15.41 -3.42
CA GLY A 22 -12.72 -15.04 -2.38
C GLY A 22 -12.08 -13.68 -2.63
N ARG A 23 -11.65 -13.41 -3.86
CA ARG A 23 -11.07 -12.12 -4.25
C ARG A 23 -12.03 -10.96 -4.01
N ASN A 24 -13.32 -11.16 -4.30
CA ASN A 24 -14.35 -10.13 -4.13
C ASN A 24 -14.88 -10.04 -2.69
N SER A 25 -14.52 -10.97 -1.81
CA SER A 25 -14.91 -10.93 -0.38
C SER A 25 -14.11 -9.90 0.42
N TYR A 26 -13.00 -9.40 -0.14
CA TYR A 26 -12.14 -8.40 0.46
C TYR A 26 -12.21 -7.08 -0.32
N SER A 27 -12.32 -5.95 0.39
CA SER A 27 -12.14 -4.62 -0.18
C SER A 27 -10.76 -4.09 0.24
N PRO A 28 -9.80 -3.96 -0.69
CA PRO A 28 -8.47 -3.47 -0.37
C PRO A 28 -8.48 -2.04 0.19
N TYR A 29 -7.63 -1.80 1.19
CA TYR A 29 -7.53 -0.50 1.85
C TYR A 29 -6.40 0.37 1.30
N TRP A 30 -5.38 -0.23 0.68
CA TRP A 30 -4.20 0.44 0.13
C TRP A 30 -4.57 1.56 -0.82
N GLU A 31 -5.69 1.41 -1.55
CA GLU A 31 -6.19 2.41 -2.49
C GLU A 31 -6.47 3.75 -1.81
N LYS A 32 -6.71 3.80 -0.50
CA LYS A 32 -6.87 5.06 0.24
C LYS A 32 -5.55 5.80 0.43
N ILE A 33 -4.43 5.08 0.58
CA ILE A 33 -3.14 5.66 1.00
C ILE A 33 -2.04 5.59 -0.05
N ALA A 34 -2.25 4.84 -1.13
CA ALA A 34 -1.26 4.66 -2.18
C ALA A 34 -1.84 4.90 -3.58
N THR A 35 -1.00 5.40 -4.47
CA THR A 35 -1.33 5.59 -5.89
C THR A 35 -0.89 4.35 -6.68
N LEU A 36 -1.80 3.81 -7.48
CA LEU A 36 -1.48 2.74 -8.42
C LEU A 36 -0.66 3.29 -9.58
N VAL A 37 0.51 2.69 -9.84
CA VAL A 37 1.33 2.99 -11.02
C VAL A 37 1.49 1.72 -11.84
N ASN A 38 1.07 1.77 -13.11
CA ASN A 38 1.28 0.66 -14.02
C ASN A 38 2.73 0.65 -14.50
N SER A 39 3.40 -0.50 -14.39
CA SER A 39 4.79 -0.68 -14.80
C SER A 39 4.88 -1.48 -16.10
N THR A 40 5.83 -1.11 -16.96
CA THR A 40 6.11 -1.80 -18.23
C THR A 40 7.54 -2.29 -18.34
N ALA A 41 8.41 -1.96 -17.37
CA ALA A 41 9.81 -2.39 -17.27
C ALA A 41 10.07 -3.31 -16.05
N ALA A 42 11.33 -3.75 -15.88
CA ALA A 42 11.69 -4.58 -14.73
C ALA A 42 11.71 -3.79 -13.41
N GLN A 43 11.92 -2.49 -13.53
CA GLN A 43 11.96 -1.46 -12.51
C GLN A 43 11.45 -0.19 -13.19
N GLU A 44 10.78 0.69 -12.45
CA GLU A 44 10.46 2.04 -12.91
C GLU A 44 11.29 3.04 -12.10
N ASP A 45 11.81 4.05 -12.81
CA ASP A 45 12.59 5.13 -12.22
C ASP A 45 11.67 6.33 -11.97
N TYR A 46 11.71 6.84 -10.75
CA TYR A 46 10.87 7.92 -10.25
C TYR A 46 11.69 9.17 -9.99
N ALA A 47 12.58 9.50 -10.92
CA ALA A 47 13.53 10.61 -10.78
C ALA A 47 12.88 11.99 -10.63
N TRP A 48 11.59 12.11 -10.93
CA TRP A 48 10.77 13.31 -10.79
C TRP A 48 10.18 13.49 -9.37
N LEU A 49 10.28 12.48 -8.49
CA LEU A 49 9.87 12.64 -7.10
C LEU A 49 10.77 13.69 -6.42
N GLY A 50 10.16 14.54 -5.60
CA GLY A 50 10.79 15.74 -5.03
C GLY A 50 10.32 17.06 -5.65
N GLU A 51 9.62 17.03 -6.78
CA GLU A 51 9.12 18.24 -7.44
C GLU A 51 7.59 18.41 -7.28
N PHE A 52 7.16 19.57 -6.78
CA PHE A 52 5.75 19.95 -6.79
C PHE A 52 5.46 20.95 -7.93
N SER A 53 4.64 20.54 -8.89
CA SER A 53 4.14 21.41 -9.96
C SER A 53 3.44 22.66 -9.39
N ARG A 54 3.67 23.81 -10.04
CA ARG A 54 2.97 25.07 -9.71
C ARG A 54 2.50 25.80 -10.96
N LEU A 55 1.32 26.37 -10.88
CA LEU A 55 0.87 27.40 -11.80
C LEU A 55 1.34 28.76 -11.30
N ARG A 56 1.58 29.67 -12.23
CA ARG A 56 2.01 31.04 -11.97
C ARG A 56 1.32 31.96 -12.96
N GLU A 57 1.19 33.22 -12.61
CA GLU A 57 0.69 34.22 -13.55
C GLU A 57 1.61 34.28 -14.78
N TRP A 58 1.00 34.33 -15.97
CA TRP A 58 1.72 34.35 -17.22
C TRP A 58 2.19 35.79 -17.49
N ILE A 59 3.41 36.11 -17.05
CA ILE A 59 4.07 37.40 -17.32
C ILE A 59 5.41 37.12 -18.01
N GLY A 60 5.55 37.62 -19.23
CA GLY A 60 6.74 37.42 -20.08
C GLY A 60 6.86 35.98 -20.62
N ASP A 61 8.10 35.57 -20.89
CA ASP A 61 8.40 34.24 -21.41
C ASP A 61 8.09 33.13 -20.39
N ARG A 62 7.81 31.94 -20.93
CA ARG A 62 7.57 30.74 -20.12
C ARG A 62 8.85 30.38 -19.36
N GLN A 63 8.81 30.43 -18.04
CA GLN A 63 9.87 29.87 -17.21
C GLN A 63 9.57 28.41 -16.93
N VAL A 64 10.54 27.58 -17.28
CA VAL A 64 10.51 26.13 -17.08
C VAL A 64 10.93 25.85 -15.63
N ASN A 65 10.14 25.05 -14.92
CA ASN A 65 10.62 24.49 -13.65
C ASN A 65 11.64 23.40 -13.99
N GLN A 66 12.91 23.65 -13.70
CA GLN A 66 13.95 22.64 -13.90
C GLN A 66 13.85 21.57 -12.83
N MET A 67 13.87 20.31 -13.24
CA MET A 67 13.70 19.17 -12.34
C MET A 67 14.96 18.85 -11.55
N ARG A 68 14.87 18.75 -10.22
CA ARG A 68 15.88 18.04 -9.41
C ARG A 68 15.71 16.55 -9.66
N ILE A 69 16.74 15.91 -10.21
CA ILE A 69 16.74 14.49 -10.57
C ILE A 69 17.26 13.69 -9.37
N TYR A 70 16.44 12.78 -8.86
CA TYR A 70 16.83 11.81 -7.84
C TYR A 70 17.04 10.42 -8.45
N ASP A 71 17.94 9.62 -7.89
CA ASP A 71 18.12 8.22 -8.28
C ASP A 71 17.27 7.33 -7.36
N TYR A 72 15.97 7.26 -7.66
CA TYR A 72 15.03 6.46 -6.90
C TYR A 72 14.18 5.60 -7.83
N SER A 73 14.08 4.33 -7.48
CA SER A 73 13.47 3.34 -8.35
C SER A 73 12.79 2.22 -7.57
N ILE A 74 11.73 1.67 -8.15
CA ILE A 74 10.98 0.56 -7.55
C ILE A 74 11.14 -0.66 -8.45
N LYS A 75 11.92 -1.64 -7.98
CA LYS A 75 12.12 -2.91 -8.69
C LYS A 75 10.90 -3.82 -8.51
N ASN A 76 10.33 -4.30 -9.61
CA ASN A 76 9.20 -5.23 -9.54
C ASN A 76 9.61 -6.59 -8.95
N LYS A 77 8.83 -7.10 -8.00
CA LYS A 77 9.00 -8.43 -7.40
C LYS A 77 7.96 -9.40 -7.96
N LYS A 78 8.31 -10.69 -8.00
CA LYS A 78 7.41 -11.77 -8.41
C LYS A 78 6.85 -12.44 -7.17
N PHE A 79 5.56 -12.75 -7.22
CA PHE A 79 4.83 -13.47 -6.18
C PHE A 79 3.97 -14.52 -6.84
N GLU A 80 3.82 -15.67 -6.19
CA GLU A 80 2.96 -16.76 -6.65
C GLU A 80 2.39 -17.53 -5.46
N ALA A 81 1.25 -18.16 -5.67
CA ALA A 81 0.76 -19.25 -4.85
C ALA A 81 0.16 -20.30 -5.79
N THR A 82 0.46 -21.57 -5.53
CA THR A 82 0.04 -22.69 -6.38
C THR A 82 -0.56 -23.79 -5.52
N GLU A 83 -1.77 -24.23 -5.89
CA GLU A 83 -2.50 -25.32 -5.26
C GLU A 83 -2.69 -26.46 -6.27
N GLY A 84 -2.49 -27.70 -5.80
CA GLY A 84 -2.69 -28.90 -6.58
C GLY A 84 -3.97 -29.64 -6.20
N ILE A 85 -4.60 -30.28 -7.17
CA ILE A 85 -5.67 -31.27 -6.96
C ILE A 85 -5.10 -32.61 -7.42
N LEU A 86 -5.01 -33.58 -6.51
CA LEU A 86 -4.58 -34.93 -6.87
C LEU A 86 -5.61 -35.59 -7.80
N ALA A 87 -5.13 -36.47 -8.69
CA ALA A 87 -5.97 -37.18 -9.64
C ALA A 87 -7.13 -37.93 -8.97
N GLU A 88 -6.90 -38.55 -7.81
CA GLU A 88 -7.90 -39.34 -7.09
C GLU A 88 -9.12 -38.50 -6.69
N TYR A 89 -8.92 -37.24 -6.28
CA TYR A 89 -10.04 -36.33 -5.99
C TYR A 89 -10.92 -36.08 -7.22
N ILE A 90 -10.34 -36.12 -8.42
CA ILE A 90 -11.04 -35.95 -9.69
C ILE A 90 -11.71 -37.25 -10.11
N GLU A 91 -10.99 -38.38 -10.00
CA GLU A 91 -11.50 -39.70 -10.36
C GLU A 91 -12.69 -40.10 -9.49
N ASP A 92 -12.64 -39.77 -8.20
CA ASP A 92 -13.67 -40.05 -7.20
C ASP A 92 -14.76 -38.97 -7.12
N ASP A 93 -14.68 -37.90 -7.92
CA ASP A 93 -15.62 -36.77 -7.92
C ASP A 93 -15.78 -36.10 -6.53
N THR A 94 -14.69 -36.03 -5.76
CA THR A 94 -14.66 -35.45 -4.41
C THR A 94 -13.93 -34.11 -4.32
N TYR A 95 -13.36 -33.62 -5.43
CA TYR A 95 -12.59 -32.36 -5.51
C TYR A 95 -13.34 -31.12 -5.03
N GLY A 96 -14.67 -31.14 -4.98
CA GLY A 96 -15.50 -30.05 -4.46
C GLY A 96 -15.12 -29.61 -3.05
N VAL A 97 -14.60 -30.52 -2.23
CA VAL A 97 -14.12 -30.22 -0.86
C VAL A 97 -12.93 -29.26 -0.83
N LEU A 98 -12.17 -29.16 -1.93
CA LEU A 98 -10.98 -28.31 -2.05
C LEU A 98 -11.32 -26.88 -2.50
N MET A 99 -12.55 -26.62 -2.96
CA MET A 99 -12.96 -25.31 -3.47
C MET A 99 -12.73 -24.13 -2.49
N PRO A 100 -12.90 -24.28 -1.17
CA PRO A 100 -12.53 -23.24 -0.21
C PRO A 100 -11.06 -22.80 -0.27
N LYS A 101 -10.11 -23.68 -0.65
CA LYS A 101 -8.70 -23.29 -0.84
C LYS A 101 -8.52 -22.30 -1.98
N PHE A 102 -9.28 -22.48 -3.07
CA PHE A 102 -9.22 -21.55 -4.20
C PHE A 102 -9.89 -20.22 -3.89
N ALA A 103 -10.94 -20.22 -3.05
CA ALA A 103 -11.48 -18.98 -2.49
C ALA A 103 -10.44 -18.27 -1.60
N ASP A 104 -9.76 -18.98 -0.71
CA ASP A 104 -8.69 -18.42 0.11
C ASP A 104 -7.54 -17.85 -0.74
N MET A 105 -7.13 -18.55 -1.80
CA MET A 105 -6.14 -18.03 -2.78
C MET A 105 -6.61 -16.74 -3.46
N GLY A 106 -7.91 -16.62 -3.75
CA GLY A 106 -8.52 -15.39 -4.25
C GLY A 106 -8.48 -14.26 -3.24
N TYR A 107 -8.79 -14.56 -1.97
CA TYR A 107 -8.72 -13.64 -0.85
C TYR A 107 -7.28 -13.14 -0.64
N ALA A 108 -6.30 -14.03 -0.59
CA ALA A 108 -4.88 -13.69 -0.49
C ALA A 108 -4.41 -12.79 -1.65
N ALA A 109 -4.87 -13.06 -2.88
CA ALA A 109 -4.59 -12.22 -4.03
C ALA A 109 -5.23 -10.82 -3.95
N ALA A 110 -6.27 -10.63 -3.12
CA ALA A 110 -6.89 -9.33 -2.85
C ALA A 110 -6.23 -8.60 -1.66
N THR A 111 -5.77 -9.33 -0.63
CA THR A 111 -5.11 -8.74 0.56
C THR A 111 -3.65 -8.41 0.34
N HIS A 112 -2.93 -9.15 -0.51
CA HIS A 112 -1.49 -8.98 -0.67
C HIS A 112 -1.03 -7.55 -1.02
N PRO A 113 -1.75 -6.73 -1.82
CA PRO A 113 -1.44 -5.31 -1.97
C PRO A 113 -1.46 -4.51 -0.65
N ASP A 114 -2.39 -4.79 0.26
CA ASP A 114 -2.44 -4.16 1.58
C ASP A 114 -1.23 -4.58 2.41
N GLU A 115 -0.92 -5.88 2.44
CA GLU A 115 0.25 -6.41 3.15
C GLU A 115 1.53 -5.70 2.70
N LEU A 116 1.74 -5.53 1.39
CA LEU A 116 2.91 -4.83 0.85
C LEU A 116 2.96 -3.34 1.27
N ILE A 117 1.81 -2.65 1.21
CA ILE A 117 1.74 -1.21 1.44
C ILE A 117 1.86 -0.87 2.93
N PHE A 118 1.21 -1.64 3.80
CA PHE A 118 1.28 -1.41 5.24
C PHE A 118 2.59 -1.90 5.86
N ALA A 119 3.16 -3.00 5.35
CA ALA A 119 4.52 -3.39 5.72
C ALA A 119 5.53 -2.30 5.33
N LEU A 120 5.39 -1.72 4.13
CA LEU A 120 6.23 -0.59 3.71
C LEU A 120 6.03 0.64 4.62
N LEU A 121 4.78 1.01 4.93
CA LEU A 121 4.49 2.13 5.82
C LEU A 121 5.15 1.94 7.20
N ALA A 122 5.02 0.75 7.79
CA ALA A 122 5.67 0.42 9.07
C ALA A 122 7.21 0.50 8.97
N ALA A 123 7.78 0.08 7.84
CA ALA A 123 9.22 0.13 7.56
C ALA A 123 9.76 1.53 7.23
N GLY A 124 8.91 2.57 7.17
CA GLY A 124 9.31 3.92 6.79
C GLY A 124 10.33 4.57 7.72
N PHE A 125 10.44 4.13 8.97
CA PHE A 125 11.47 4.58 9.92
C PHE A 125 12.88 4.05 9.61
N THR A 126 13.01 3.05 8.74
CA THR A 126 14.28 2.35 8.47
C THR A 126 14.55 2.15 6.98
N THR A 127 13.70 2.71 6.12
CA THR A 127 13.77 2.52 4.67
C THR A 127 13.86 3.87 4.00
N ALA A 128 14.94 4.07 3.24
CA ALA A 128 15.19 5.30 2.53
C ALA A 128 14.12 5.59 1.46
N CYS A 129 13.76 6.86 1.30
CA CYS A 129 12.91 7.35 0.23
C CYS A 129 13.75 8.07 -0.84
N TYR A 130 13.11 8.82 -1.73
CA TYR A 130 13.75 9.38 -2.92
C TYR A 130 14.86 10.40 -2.61
N ASP A 131 14.84 11.02 -1.44
CA ASP A 131 15.84 12.01 -1.02
C ASP A 131 17.03 11.39 -0.27
N GLY A 132 17.06 10.07 -0.11
CA GLY A 132 18.13 9.33 0.58
C GLY A 132 17.95 9.20 2.09
N GLN A 133 17.02 9.94 2.70
CA GLN A 133 16.65 9.80 4.11
C GLN A 133 15.58 8.71 4.29
N ASN A 134 15.43 8.17 5.50
CA ASN A 134 14.30 7.29 5.80
C ASN A 134 12.98 8.02 5.50
N PHE A 135 11.92 7.30 5.12
CA PHE A 135 10.65 7.96 4.81
C PHE A 135 10.04 8.71 6.00
N PHE A 136 10.34 8.24 7.23
CA PHE A 136 10.05 8.94 8.47
C PHE A 136 11.37 9.28 9.16
N ASP A 137 11.79 10.53 9.05
CA ASP A 137 13.11 10.99 9.48
C ASP A 137 13.05 12.42 10.04
N THR A 138 14.06 12.79 10.81
CA THR A 138 14.19 14.14 11.38
C THR A 138 14.89 15.11 10.44
N ASP A 139 15.55 14.60 9.40
CA ASP A 139 16.60 15.32 8.66
C ASP A 139 16.37 15.34 7.14
N HIS A 140 15.12 15.47 6.68
CA HIS A 140 14.87 15.66 5.25
C HIS A 140 15.45 16.99 4.76
N PRO A 141 16.32 17.01 3.73
CA PRO A 141 16.90 18.24 3.20
C PRO A 141 15.88 18.99 2.34
N VAL A 142 15.52 20.22 2.75
CA VAL A 142 14.58 21.09 2.02
C VAL A 142 15.24 22.43 1.73
N GLY A 143 15.23 22.87 0.48
CA GLY A 143 15.83 24.15 0.07
C GLY A 143 16.59 24.08 -1.25
N GLU A 144 17.17 25.21 -1.64
CA GLU A 144 18.07 25.29 -2.80
C GLU A 144 19.38 24.56 -2.50
N VAL A 145 19.97 23.93 -3.52
CA VAL A 145 21.19 23.13 -3.39
C VAL A 145 22.32 23.93 -2.74
N GLY A 146 22.87 23.39 -1.65
CA GLY A 146 23.93 24.04 -0.85
C GLY A 146 23.40 24.98 0.25
N SER A 147 22.09 25.08 0.42
CA SER A 147 21.43 25.89 1.44
C SER A 147 20.22 25.19 2.06
N GLU A 148 20.16 23.86 1.96
CA GLU A 148 19.09 23.06 2.53
C GLU A 148 19.02 23.16 4.06
N VAL A 149 17.80 23.08 4.58
CA VAL A 149 17.50 22.95 6.02
C VAL A 149 16.90 21.58 6.30
N SER A 150 17.23 20.99 7.45
CA SER A 150 16.60 19.76 7.93
C SER A 150 15.14 20.00 8.31
N VAL A 151 14.25 19.15 7.80
CA VAL A 151 12.82 19.13 8.14
C VAL A 151 12.44 17.74 8.62
N SER A 152 11.76 17.68 9.76
CA SER A 152 11.23 16.43 10.31
C SER A 152 9.81 16.16 9.80
N ASN A 153 9.50 14.90 9.55
CA ASN A 153 8.13 14.40 9.41
C ASN A 153 7.80 13.29 10.42
N MET A 154 8.52 13.25 11.54
CA MET A 154 8.26 12.27 12.58
C MET A 154 8.38 12.81 14.00
N GLN A 155 7.75 12.10 14.93
CA GLN A 155 7.89 12.30 16.37
C GLN A 155 8.36 11.01 17.04
N ALA A 156 9.44 11.12 17.80
CA ALA A 156 10.04 9.99 18.50
C ALA A 156 9.15 9.48 19.65
N GLY A 157 9.40 8.25 20.09
CA GLY A 157 8.74 7.61 21.22
C GLY A 157 8.94 6.11 21.20
N THR A 158 8.30 5.40 22.13
CA THR A 158 8.48 3.96 22.35
C THR A 158 7.22 3.14 22.08
N GLY A 159 6.10 3.78 21.72
CA GLY A 159 4.84 3.10 21.45
C GLY A 159 4.78 2.53 20.04
N SER A 160 3.73 1.72 19.78
CA SER A 160 3.34 1.37 18.41
C SER A 160 3.08 2.64 17.60
N PRO A 161 3.54 2.70 16.35
CA PRO A 161 3.43 3.91 15.55
C PRO A 161 1.97 4.22 15.19
N TRP A 162 1.71 5.50 14.97
CA TRP A 162 0.52 6.01 14.31
C TRP A 162 0.93 7.01 13.22
N PHE A 163 0.12 7.11 12.18
CA PHE A 163 0.48 7.83 10.96
C PHE A 163 -0.61 8.81 10.55
N LEU A 164 -0.24 10.06 10.28
CA LEU A 164 -1.11 11.06 9.68
C LEU A 164 -0.74 11.21 8.21
N LEU A 165 -1.73 11.11 7.32
CA LEU A 165 -1.53 11.15 5.87
C LEU A 165 -2.42 12.23 5.23
N ASP A 166 -1.86 12.93 4.25
CA ASP A 166 -2.61 13.70 3.25
C ASP A 166 -2.70 12.86 1.96
N THR A 167 -3.88 12.28 1.76
CA THR A 167 -4.22 11.43 0.62
C THR A 167 -5.10 12.16 -0.41
N THR A 168 -5.20 13.49 -0.33
CA THR A 168 -6.11 14.30 -1.16
C THR A 168 -5.51 14.69 -2.52
N ARG A 169 -4.19 14.56 -2.68
CA ARG A 169 -3.48 14.91 -3.91
C ARG A 169 -3.50 13.76 -4.93
N PRO A 170 -3.25 14.06 -6.22
CA PRO A 170 -3.20 13.02 -7.27
C PRO A 170 -2.17 11.92 -7.00
N LEU A 171 -1.02 12.28 -6.44
CA LEU A 171 -0.06 11.33 -5.91
C LEU A 171 -0.22 11.28 -4.38
N LYS A 172 -0.40 10.07 -3.86
CA LYS A 172 -0.47 9.78 -2.42
C LYS A 172 0.93 9.49 -1.88
N PRO A 173 1.12 9.42 -0.55
CA PRO A 173 2.44 9.23 0.05
C PRO A 173 3.12 7.91 -0.32
N LEU A 174 2.36 6.89 -0.75
CA LEU A 174 2.88 5.59 -1.16
C LEU A 174 2.47 5.26 -2.61
N ILE A 175 3.20 4.35 -3.22
CA ILE A 175 2.97 3.83 -4.57
C ILE A 175 2.80 2.32 -4.50
N LEU A 176 1.75 1.81 -5.12
CA LEU A 176 1.67 0.42 -5.52
C LEU A 176 2.04 0.32 -7.00
N GLN A 177 3.21 -0.24 -7.30
CA GLN A 177 3.65 -0.49 -8.65
C GLN A 177 3.14 -1.85 -9.11
N ARG A 178 2.36 -1.87 -10.20
CA ARG A 178 1.82 -3.10 -10.78
C ARG A 178 2.25 -3.27 -12.22
N ARG A 179 3.13 -4.24 -12.47
CA ARG A 179 3.47 -4.68 -13.82
C ARG A 179 2.50 -5.73 -14.34
N ARG A 180 2.11 -6.66 -13.47
CA ARG A 180 1.15 -7.71 -13.79
C ARG A 180 0.27 -7.96 -12.59
N ASP A 181 -1.03 -7.86 -12.83
CA ASP A 181 -2.04 -8.17 -11.83
C ASP A 181 -2.09 -9.66 -11.51
N TYR A 182 -2.71 -10.02 -10.39
CA TYR A 182 -2.87 -11.39 -9.93
C TYR A 182 -3.68 -12.19 -10.96
N ARG A 183 -2.97 -13.07 -11.67
CA ARG A 183 -3.54 -13.85 -12.77
C ARG A 183 -3.62 -15.30 -12.36
N LEU A 184 -4.84 -15.83 -12.31
CA LEU A 184 -5.10 -17.26 -12.17
C LEU A 184 -4.72 -17.98 -13.47
N GLN A 185 -4.01 -19.10 -13.34
CA GLN A 185 -3.59 -20.00 -14.40
C GLN A 185 -3.77 -21.45 -13.95
N ALA A 186 -3.79 -22.37 -14.92
CA ALA A 186 -3.88 -23.80 -14.67
C ALA A 186 -2.87 -24.55 -15.56
N LYS A 187 -2.29 -25.62 -15.03
CA LYS A 187 -1.40 -26.54 -15.75
C LYS A 187 -1.84 -27.97 -15.49
N THR A 188 -2.89 -28.37 -16.22
CA THR A 188 -3.69 -29.57 -15.93
C THR A 188 -3.69 -30.61 -17.06
N ASP A 189 -3.06 -30.32 -18.19
CA ASP A 189 -3.00 -31.23 -19.33
C ASP A 189 -1.80 -32.17 -19.25
N ALA A 190 -2.04 -33.48 -19.09
CA ALA A 190 -1.00 -34.51 -19.03
C ALA A 190 -0.15 -34.60 -20.30
N GLY A 191 -0.68 -34.19 -21.47
CA GLY A 191 0.07 -34.17 -22.73
C GLY A 191 1.10 -33.05 -22.81
N THR A 192 1.02 -32.05 -21.94
CA THR A 192 1.94 -30.89 -21.93
C THR A 192 2.54 -30.60 -20.56
N SER A 193 2.17 -31.35 -19.51
CA SER A 193 2.58 -31.15 -18.13
C SER A 193 3.27 -32.39 -17.59
N ASP A 194 4.60 -32.34 -17.51
CA ASP A 194 5.39 -33.38 -16.86
C ASP A 194 4.97 -33.56 -15.39
N HIS A 195 4.50 -32.49 -14.73
CA HIS A 195 4.02 -32.58 -13.34
C HIS A 195 2.79 -33.45 -13.22
N VAL A 196 1.80 -33.29 -14.11
CA VAL A 196 0.62 -34.16 -14.11
C VAL A 196 1.04 -35.60 -14.37
N PHE A 197 1.95 -35.83 -15.31
CA PHE A 197 2.41 -37.18 -15.63
C PHE A 197 3.23 -37.85 -14.50
N ILE A 198 4.11 -37.09 -13.83
CA ILE A 198 5.05 -37.62 -12.83
C ILE A 198 4.46 -37.64 -11.43
N LYS A 199 3.63 -36.65 -11.09
CA LYS A 199 3.11 -36.40 -9.73
C LYS A 199 1.63 -36.68 -9.57
N ASP A 200 0.93 -36.96 -10.67
CA ASP A 200 -0.51 -37.23 -10.68
C ASP A 200 -1.33 -36.12 -10.02
N GLU A 201 -0.91 -34.87 -10.26
CA GLU A 201 -1.43 -33.68 -9.61
C GLU A 201 -1.71 -32.56 -10.63
N TYR A 202 -2.89 -31.97 -10.52
CA TYR A 202 -3.43 -30.97 -11.43
C TYR A 202 -3.28 -29.57 -10.81
N LEU A 203 -2.40 -28.74 -11.38
CA LEU A 203 -1.98 -27.49 -10.75
C LEU A 203 -2.83 -26.28 -11.17
N TYR A 204 -3.14 -25.44 -10.19
CA TYR A 204 -3.77 -24.14 -10.37
C TYR A 204 -2.98 -23.10 -9.57
N GLY A 205 -2.49 -22.07 -10.25
CA GLY A 205 -1.63 -21.07 -9.62
C GLY A 205 -2.11 -19.65 -9.88
N VAL A 206 -1.92 -18.77 -8.92
CA VAL A 206 -2.02 -17.33 -9.10
C VAL A 206 -0.63 -16.75 -9.08
N ASP A 207 -0.33 -15.86 -10.03
CA ASP A 207 0.94 -15.16 -10.02
C ASP A 207 0.79 -13.67 -10.32
N ALA A 208 1.65 -12.86 -9.70
CA ALA A 208 1.64 -11.41 -9.80
C ALA A 208 3.06 -10.87 -9.99
N ARG A 209 3.15 -9.65 -10.52
CA ARG A 209 4.40 -8.91 -10.55
C ARG A 209 4.15 -7.47 -10.12
N VAL A 210 4.44 -7.21 -8.86
CA VAL A 210 4.09 -5.98 -8.13
C VAL A 210 5.22 -5.60 -7.18
N ASN A 211 5.23 -4.35 -6.72
CA ASN A 211 6.00 -3.94 -5.55
C ASN A 211 5.40 -2.65 -4.97
N ALA A 212 5.74 -2.32 -3.73
CA ALA A 212 5.40 -1.06 -3.09
C ALA A 212 6.64 -0.15 -3.01
N GLY A 213 6.43 1.17 -2.99
CA GLY A 213 7.47 2.14 -2.69
C GLY A 213 6.91 3.46 -2.17
N PHE A 214 7.79 4.28 -1.60
CA PHE A 214 7.44 5.62 -1.12
C PHE A 214 7.36 6.64 -2.26
N ALA A 215 6.48 7.62 -2.07
CA ALA A 215 6.39 8.84 -2.86
C ALA A 215 6.79 10.04 -2.00
N PHE A 216 5.95 11.08 -1.89
CA PHE A 216 6.27 12.31 -1.15
C PHE A 216 6.14 12.13 0.37
N TRP A 217 7.27 12.15 1.08
CA TRP A 217 7.30 12.15 2.54
C TRP A 217 6.58 13.35 3.15
N GLN A 218 6.50 14.48 2.43
CA GLN A 218 5.80 15.70 2.88
C GLN A 218 4.30 15.47 3.12
N GLN A 219 3.73 14.40 2.56
CA GLN A 219 2.32 14.05 2.71
C GLN A 219 2.08 13.04 3.86
N ALA A 220 3.12 12.64 4.59
CA ALA A 220 3.01 11.66 5.65
C ALA A 220 3.78 12.11 6.89
N PHE A 221 3.19 11.89 8.06
CA PHE A 221 3.83 12.05 9.34
C PHE A 221 3.67 10.78 10.16
N ALA A 222 4.70 10.39 10.90
CA ALA A 222 4.63 9.23 11.79
C ALA A 222 5.07 9.59 13.21
N SER A 223 4.40 9.01 14.20
CA SER A 223 4.80 9.19 15.59
C SER A 223 4.78 7.89 16.36
N LYS A 224 5.80 7.71 17.19
CA LYS A 224 5.87 6.65 18.21
C LYS A 224 5.58 7.18 19.62
N ALA A 225 5.21 8.46 19.74
CA ALA A 225 4.70 9.00 21.01
C ALA A 225 3.28 8.48 21.27
N ALA A 226 2.79 8.68 22.49
CA ALA A 226 1.41 8.31 22.83
C ALA A 226 0.40 9.04 21.93
N LEU A 227 -0.59 8.31 21.41
CA LEU A 227 -1.67 8.91 20.64
C LEU A 227 -2.66 9.59 21.59
N ASP A 228 -2.44 10.89 21.81
CA ASP A 228 -3.28 11.79 22.59
C ASP A 228 -3.50 13.11 21.82
N ASP A 229 -4.32 14.00 22.37
CA ASP A 229 -4.65 15.27 21.71
C ASP A 229 -3.43 16.15 21.47
N THR A 230 -2.48 16.18 22.41
CA THR A 230 -1.29 17.03 22.30
C THR A 230 -0.39 16.58 21.16
N ASN A 231 -0.10 15.27 21.10
CA ASN A 231 0.77 14.73 20.06
C ASN A 231 0.08 14.70 18.70
N PHE A 232 -1.23 14.44 18.65
CA PHE A 232 -2.02 14.50 17.42
C PHE A 232 -2.01 15.92 16.83
N ASP A 233 -2.32 16.94 17.64
CA ASP A 233 -2.36 18.34 17.19
C ASP A 233 -0.97 18.82 16.72
N ALA A 234 0.09 18.44 17.43
CA ALA A 234 1.46 18.72 17.02
C ALA A 234 1.81 18.08 15.66
N GLY A 235 1.36 16.84 15.43
CA GLY A 235 1.50 16.16 14.15
C GLY A 235 0.78 16.88 13.01
N ILE A 236 -0.49 17.22 13.19
CA ILE A 236 -1.29 18.00 12.23
C ILE A 236 -0.59 19.34 11.90
N GLU A 237 -0.19 20.08 12.93
CA GLU A 237 0.46 21.38 12.78
C GLU A 237 1.79 21.25 12.02
N SER A 238 2.59 20.21 12.30
CA SER A 238 3.85 19.96 11.62
C SER A 238 3.66 19.79 10.11
N MET A 239 2.66 19.01 9.69
CA MET A 239 2.36 18.77 8.28
C MET A 239 1.87 20.03 7.58
N MET A 240 0.99 20.80 8.22
CA MET A 240 0.42 22.03 7.67
C MET A 240 1.46 23.15 7.48
N LYS A 241 2.59 23.11 8.21
CA LYS A 241 3.68 24.09 8.12
C LYS A 241 4.67 23.81 6.99
N LEU A 242 4.63 22.63 6.36
CA LEU A 242 5.58 22.22 5.35
C LEU A 242 5.60 23.18 4.14
N LYS A 243 6.81 23.41 3.64
CA LYS A 243 7.10 24.31 2.52
C LYS A 243 7.85 23.56 1.43
N THR A 244 7.71 24.02 0.19
CA THR A 244 8.58 23.64 -0.92
C THR A 244 10.00 24.14 -0.68
N ASP A 245 10.98 23.65 -1.42
CA ASP A 245 12.35 24.18 -1.45
C ASP A 245 12.43 25.70 -1.67
N LYS A 246 11.48 26.26 -2.44
CA LYS A 246 11.38 27.70 -2.72
C LYS A 246 10.62 28.50 -1.64
N GLY A 247 10.42 27.92 -0.45
CA GLY A 247 9.79 28.58 0.71
C GLY A 247 8.27 28.76 0.65
N ARG A 248 7.59 28.30 -0.40
CA ARG A 248 6.13 28.36 -0.53
C ARG A 248 5.47 27.29 0.33
N LYS A 249 4.41 27.62 1.06
CA LYS A 249 3.58 26.62 1.76
C LYS A 249 3.08 25.56 0.79
N LEU A 250 3.23 24.29 1.14
CA LEU A 250 2.75 23.20 0.30
C LEU A 250 1.23 23.11 0.31
N GLY A 251 0.59 23.46 1.43
CA GLY A 251 -0.86 23.26 1.62
C GLY A 251 -1.18 21.78 1.84
N ILE A 252 -0.36 21.11 2.66
CA ILE A 252 -0.62 19.74 3.11
C ILE A 252 -1.69 19.82 4.19
N MET A 253 -2.75 19.03 4.01
CA MET A 253 -3.86 18.95 4.94
C MET A 253 -4.10 17.48 5.25
N PRO A 254 -3.66 16.98 6.43
CA PRO A 254 -3.87 15.59 6.78
C PRO A 254 -5.36 15.29 6.84
N ASN A 255 -5.80 14.20 6.23
CA ASN A 255 -7.20 13.81 6.16
C ASN A 255 -7.44 12.38 6.67
N LEU A 256 -6.37 11.64 6.98
CA LEU A 256 -6.43 10.25 7.41
C LEU A 256 -5.44 9.97 8.53
N LEU A 257 -5.93 9.41 9.63
CA LEU A 257 -5.14 8.83 10.71
C LEU A 257 -5.12 7.31 10.56
N VAL A 258 -3.96 6.73 10.31
CA VAL A 258 -3.76 5.28 10.19
C VAL A 258 -3.11 4.75 11.46
N VAL A 259 -3.72 3.71 12.05
CA VAL A 259 -3.26 3.08 13.29
C VAL A 259 -3.37 1.56 13.22
N GLY A 260 -2.52 0.86 13.96
CA GLY A 260 -2.71 -0.55 14.25
C GLY A 260 -3.76 -0.82 15.35
N PRO A 261 -4.14 -2.09 15.56
CA PRO A 261 -5.07 -2.49 16.62
C PRO A 261 -4.76 -1.93 18.02
N SER A 262 -3.48 -1.81 18.37
CA SER A 262 -3.02 -1.31 19.69
C SER A 262 -3.45 0.13 19.95
N ASN A 263 -3.46 0.96 18.91
CA ASN A 263 -3.79 2.39 18.96
C ASN A 263 -5.26 2.67 18.62
N ARG A 264 -6.07 1.65 18.28
CA ARG A 264 -7.49 1.80 17.91
C ARG A 264 -8.29 2.62 18.93
N ALA A 265 -8.21 2.24 20.21
CA ALA A 265 -9.00 2.89 21.25
C ALA A 265 -8.59 4.36 21.46
N ALA A 266 -7.29 4.63 21.40
CA ALA A 266 -6.73 5.98 21.48
C ALA A 266 -7.18 6.84 20.30
N ALA A 267 -7.11 6.32 19.07
CA ALA A 267 -7.57 7.01 17.87
C ALA A 267 -9.05 7.39 17.94
N LYS A 268 -9.91 6.47 18.40
CA LYS A 268 -11.33 6.76 18.61
C LYS A 268 -11.56 7.86 19.65
N LYS A 269 -10.79 7.84 20.74
CA LYS A 269 -10.90 8.87 21.80
C LYS A 269 -10.47 10.25 21.29
N VAL A 270 -9.40 10.32 20.50
CA VAL A 270 -8.89 11.59 19.96
C VAL A 270 -9.78 12.13 18.85
N VAL A 271 -10.22 11.30 17.89
CA VAL A 271 -10.83 11.78 16.65
C VAL A 271 -12.33 11.47 16.53
N GLU A 272 -12.83 10.39 17.13
CA GLU A 272 -14.24 9.99 16.97
C GLU A 272 -15.15 10.31 18.16
N ALA A 273 -14.59 10.62 19.34
CA ALA A 273 -15.39 11.00 20.50
C ALA A 273 -15.91 12.43 20.37
N GLU A 274 -17.21 12.64 20.57
CA GLU A 274 -17.83 13.99 20.51
C GLU A 274 -17.42 14.87 21.69
N ASN A 275 -17.34 14.27 22.87
CA ASN A 275 -16.94 14.93 24.11
C ASN A 275 -15.75 14.20 24.73
N LYS A 276 -14.93 14.95 25.46
CA LYS A 276 -13.84 14.43 26.28
C LYS A 276 -14.38 13.84 27.59
N ALA A 277 -13.47 13.29 28.40
CA ALA A 277 -13.83 12.55 29.61
C ALA A 277 -14.57 13.40 30.66
N GLN A 278 -14.38 14.72 30.69
CA GLN A 278 -15.03 15.64 31.64
C GLN A 278 -16.23 16.39 31.01
N GLY A 279 -16.67 15.98 29.81
CA GLY A 279 -17.86 16.50 29.14
C GLY A 279 -17.61 17.72 28.24
N GLU A 280 -16.39 18.22 28.14
CA GLU A 280 -16.01 19.28 27.22
C GLU A 280 -16.01 18.79 25.76
N SER A 281 -16.35 19.69 24.83
CA SER A 281 -16.39 19.36 23.40
C SER A 281 -15.01 18.99 22.87
N ASN A 282 -14.94 17.93 22.07
CA ASN A 282 -13.71 17.53 21.42
C ASN A 282 -13.44 18.36 20.16
N THR A 283 -12.40 19.19 20.19
CA THR A 283 -11.96 20.01 19.05
C THR A 283 -11.49 19.17 17.85
N ASN A 284 -11.07 17.93 18.10
CA ASN A 284 -10.59 17.00 17.07
C ASN A 284 -11.68 16.06 16.54
N TYR A 285 -12.93 16.23 16.98
CA TYR A 285 -14.04 15.40 16.52
C TYR A 285 -14.18 15.48 15.00
N LYS A 286 -13.98 14.34 14.34
CA LYS A 286 -13.99 14.16 12.88
C LYS A 286 -13.00 15.07 12.12
N ALA A 287 -11.91 15.47 12.77
CA ALA A 287 -10.85 16.25 12.12
C ALA A 287 -10.21 15.48 10.95
N VAL A 288 -10.09 14.16 11.07
CA VAL A 288 -9.60 13.24 10.04
C VAL A 288 -10.40 11.93 10.05
N GLU A 289 -10.36 11.15 8.97
CA GLU A 289 -10.87 9.77 8.99
C GLU A 289 -9.91 8.88 9.81
N VAL A 290 -10.44 7.90 10.56
CA VAL A 290 -9.62 6.91 11.28
C VAL A 290 -9.61 5.58 10.53
N ALA A 291 -8.41 5.12 10.19
CA ALA A 291 -8.13 3.82 9.58
C ALA A 291 -7.46 2.90 10.61
N VAL A 292 -8.16 1.83 11.00
CA VAL A 292 -7.55 0.77 11.84
C VAL A 292 -7.12 -0.37 10.93
N VAL A 293 -5.83 -0.63 10.89
CA VAL A 293 -5.21 -1.58 9.95
C VAL A 293 -4.55 -2.71 10.73
N PRO A 294 -5.05 -3.96 10.60
CA PRO A 294 -4.51 -5.11 11.33
C PRO A 294 -3.04 -5.43 11.03
N TRP A 295 -2.53 -5.02 9.86
CA TRP A 295 -1.17 -5.31 9.41
C TRP A 295 -0.07 -4.44 10.05
N LEU A 296 -0.43 -3.55 10.99
CA LEU A 296 0.51 -2.61 11.62
C LEU A 296 0.91 -2.97 13.06
N ASP A 297 0.28 -3.98 13.68
CA ASP A 297 0.68 -4.55 14.98
C ASP A 297 0.61 -6.08 14.96
#